data_AF-A0A7S0END2-F1
#
_entry.id   AF-A0A7S0END2-F1
#
_cell.length_a   1.000
_cell.length_b   1.000
_cell.length_c   1.000
_cell.angle_alpha   90.00
_cell.angle_beta   90.00
_cell.angle_gamma   90.00
#
_symmetry.space_group_name_H-M   'P 1'
#
loop_
_entity.id
_entity.type
_entity.pdbx_description
1 polymer ?
#
loop_
_entity_poly.entity_id
_entity_poly.type
_entity_poly.pdbx_seq_one_letter_code
_entity_poly.pdbx_strand_id
1 'polypeptide(L)'
;EWVRQRRLSLDTLVQMALQMGYRAVRGRVDSTYEACSTNNFVCGRTETIRSVTPQSVALCEALARGEADVPTQLSLLQAAMDAHRTTVQACQAARGHERHLLALRFQAVDLGRPTPSLFSDGGYAAVGSSVISTS
;
A
#
# COMPACT_ATOMS: atom_id res chain seq x y z
N GLU A 1 7.50 1.57 23.13
CA GLU A 1 7.42 2.87 23.85
C GLU A 1 7.97 4.04 23.03
N TRP A 2 9.15 3.90 22.42
CA TRP A 2 9.79 4.92 21.56
C TRP A 2 8.88 5.53 20.47
N VAL A 3 8.14 4.68 19.74
CA VAL A 3 7.21 5.08 18.65
C VAL A 3 6.09 5.99 19.19
N ARG A 4 5.51 5.61 20.33
CA ARG A 4 4.41 6.33 20.97
C ARG A 4 4.84 7.72 21.45
N GLN A 5 6.04 7.82 22.02
CA GLN A 5 6.63 9.09 22.46
C GLN A 5 6.81 10.08 21.30
N ARG A 6 7.08 9.58 20.09
CA ARG A 6 7.25 10.37 18.86
C ARG A 6 5.95 10.56 18.08
N ARG A 7 4.80 10.10 18.62
CA ARG A 7 3.48 10.16 17.97
C ARG A 7 3.46 9.55 16.56
N LEU A 8 4.29 8.53 16.36
CA LEU A 8 4.35 7.78 15.11
C LEU A 8 3.34 6.62 15.14
N SER A 9 2.81 6.27 13.98
CA SER A 9 2.02 5.04 13.82
C SER A 9 2.99 3.84 13.79
N LEU A 10 2.81 2.91 14.74
CA LEU A 10 3.62 1.68 14.80
C LEU A 10 3.40 0.82 13.55
N ASP A 11 2.13 0.69 13.15
CA ASP A 11 1.71 -0.02 11.95
C ASP A 11 2.43 0.52 10.71
N THR A 12 2.36 1.83 10.49
CA THR A 12 3.01 2.47 9.34
C THR A 12 4.53 2.32 9.38
N LEU A 13 5.14 2.38 10.56
CA LEU A 13 6.57 2.15 10.70
C LEU A 13 6.96 0.70 10.33
N VAL A 14 6.17 -0.28 10.77
CA VAL A 14 6.38 -1.70 10.43
C VAL A 14 6.19 -1.94 8.94
N GLN A 15 5.18 -1.33 8.32
CA GLN A 15 4.98 -1.41 6.87
C GLN A 15 6.19 -0.85 6.10
N MET A 16 6.72 0.31 6.49
CA MET A 16 7.93 0.84 5.87
C MET A 16 9.13 -0.08 6.10
N ALA A 17 9.29 -0.66 7.29
CA ALA A 17 10.33 -1.64 7.58
C ALA A 17 10.23 -2.89 6.69
N LEU A 18 9.01 -3.39 6.43
CA LEU A 18 8.77 -4.50 5.52
C LEU A 18 9.16 -4.16 4.08
N GLN A 19 8.81 -2.96 3.59
CA GLN A 19 9.21 -2.53 2.24
C GLN A 19 10.73 -2.44 2.08
N MET A 20 11.41 -1.84 3.07
CA MET A 20 12.87 -1.73 3.08
C MET A 20 13.54 -3.11 3.15
N GLY A 21 13.06 -3.98 4.05
CA GLY A 21 13.59 -5.34 4.20
C GLY A 21 13.37 -6.19 2.96
N TYR A 22 12.18 -6.14 2.36
CA TYR A 22 11.90 -6.84 1.12
C TYR A 22 12.84 -6.40 0.00
N ARG A 23 13.00 -5.09 -0.17
CA ARG A 23 13.92 -4.53 -1.17
C ARG A 23 15.36 -4.98 -0.93
N ALA A 24 15.82 -4.97 0.31
CA ALA A 24 17.18 -5.39 0.65
C ALA A 24 17.43 -6.87 0.30
N VAL A 25 16.44 -7.74 0.48
CA VAL A 25 16.55 -9.18 0.19
C VAL A 25 16.36 -9.48 -1.30
N ARG A 26 15.47 -8.77 -2.00
CA ARG A 26 15.01 -9.12 -3.35
C ARG A 26 15.60 -8.23 -4.45
N GLY A 27 16.22 -7.11 -4.08
CA GLY A 27 16.76 -6.12 -5.02
C GLY A 27 15.71 -5.31 -5.77
N ARG A 28 14.41 -5.55 -5.54
CA ARG A 28 13.28 -4.88 -6.18
C ARG A 28 12.13 -4.63 -5.20
N VAL A 29 11.19 -3.77 -5.59
CA VAL A 29 9.92 -3.57 -4.90
C VAL A 29 8.82 -4.27 -5.70
N ASP A 30 7.91 -4.95 -5.01
CA ASP A 30 6.77 -5.66 -5.61
C ASP A 30 5.49 -5.30 -4.86
N SER A 31 4.32 -5.52 -5.48
CA SER A 31 3.03 -5.21 -4.88
C SER A 31 2.85 -5.85 -3.50
N THR A 32 2.40 -5.03 -2.54
CA THR A 32 2.09 -5.44 -1.17
C THR A 32 0.61 -5.21 -0.89
N TYR A 33 -0.02 -6.21 -0.28
CA TYR A 33 -1.38 -6.14 0.25
C TYR A 33 -1.33 -5.96 1.76
N GLU A 34 -2.13 -5.03 2.27
CA GLU A 34 -2.40 -4.90 3.69
C GLU A 34 -3.91 -4.79 3.94
N ALA A 35 -4.42 -5.56 4.90
CA ALA A 35 -5.83 -5.56 5.23
C ALA A 35 -6.23 -4.31 6.02
N CYS A 36 -7.26 -3.59 5.56
CA CYS A 36 -7.87 -2.48 6.28
C CYS A 36 -9.29 -2.83 6.69
N SER A 37 -9.61 -2.76 7.99
CA SER A 37 -11.00 -2.92 8.44
C SER A 37 -11.88 -1.77 7.96
N THR A 38 -13.09 -2.10 7.49
CA THR A 38 -14.15 -1.14 7.17
C THR A 38 -15.38 -1.33 8.07
N ASN A 39 -15.17 -1.81 9.31
CA ASN A 39 -16.23 -2.11 10.28
C ASN A 39 -17.10 -0.91 10.70
N ASN A 40 -16.68 0.32 10.36
CA ASN A 40 -17.48 1.52 10.53
C ASN A 40 -18.72 1.57 9.60
N PHE A 41 -18.79 0.68 8.61
CA PHE A 41 -19.91 0.56 7.68
C PHE A 41 -20.71 -0.72 7.94
N VAL A 42 -22.03 -0.67 7.71
CA VAL A 42 -22.92 -1.84 7.84
C VAL A 42 -22.43 -2.96 6.92
N CYS A 43 -22.28 -4.17 7.46
CA CYS A 43 -21.70 -5.33 6.76
C CYS A 43 -20.27 -5.11 6.24
N GLY A 44 -19.57 -4.08 6.75
CA GLY A 44 -18.20 -3.79 6.41
C GLY A 44 -17.27 -4.95 6.75
N ARG A 45 -16.39 -5.30 5.80
CA ARG A 45 -15.37 -6.32 5.94
C ARG A 45 -14.01 -5.64 5.85
N THR A 46 -13.40 -5.69 4.67
CA THR A 46 -12.05 -5.17 4.45
C THR A 46 -11.92 -4.40 3.14
N GLU A 47 -11.13 -3.33 3.18
CA GLU A 47 -10.50 -2.70 2.03
C GLU A 47 -9.00 -3.11 2.01
N THR A 48 -8.34 -2.87 0.89
CA THR A 48 -6.90 -3.13 0.70
C THR A 48 -6.11 -1.83 0.77
N ILE A 49 -5.10 -1.79 1.63
CA ILE A 49 -4.05 -0.78 1.60
C ILE A 49 -2.95 -1.30 0.66
N ARG A 50 -2.52 -0.45 -0.27
CA ARG A 50 -1.34 -0.69 -1.11
C ARG A 50 -0.16 0.05 -0.49
N SER A 51 0.61 -0.65 0.33
CA SER A 51 1.70 -0.03 1.12
C SER A 51 2.90 0.41 0.25
N VAL A 52 2.96 -0.07 -1.00
CA VAL A 52 3.90 0.41 -2.03
C VAL A 52 3.36 1.70 -2.65
N THR A 53 4.04 2.80 -2.38
CA THR A 53 3.76 4.14 -2.90
C THR A 53 5.03 4.70 -3.57
N PRO A 54 4.92 5.74 -4.42
CA PRO A 54 6.10 6.42 -4.95
C PRO A 54 7.09 6.87 -3.85
N GLN A 55 6.56 7.32 -2.70
CA GLN A 55 7.35 7.75 -1.55
C GLN A 55 8.06 6.56 -0.86
N SER A 56 7.38 5.42 -0.68
CA SER A 56 8.02 4.24 -0.10
C SER A 56 9.10 3.67 -1.02
N VAL A 57 8.89 3.71 -2.35
CA VAL A 57 9.92 3.34 -3.33
C VAL A 57 11.11 4.28 -3.25
N ALA A 58 10.90 5.59 -3.21
CA ALA A 58 11.98 6.57 -3.08
C ALA A 58 12.82 6.35 -1.81
N LEU A 59 12.17 6.08 -0.68
CA LEU A 59 12.84 5.69 0.56
C LEU A 59 13.68 4.42 0.38
N CYS A 60 13.09 3.35 -0.18
CA CYS A 60 13.76 2.08 -0.38
C CYS A 60 14.97 2.20 -1.33
N GLU A 61 14.87 3.03 -2.38
CA GLU A 61 15.95 3.28 -3.32
C GLU A 61 17.09 4.10 -2.70
N ALA A 62 16.77 5.17 -1.98
CA ALA A 62 17.78 6.00 -1.32
C ALA A 62 18.58 5.21 -0.29
N LEU A 63 17.91 4.38 0.51
CA LEU A 63 18.57 3.54 1.51
C LEU A 63 19.40 2.43 0.88
N ALA A 64 18.95 1.83 -0.22
CA ALA A 64 19.71 0.78 -0.91
C ALA A 64 21.00 1.31 -1.55
N ARG A 65 21.02 2.57 -2.00
CA ARG A 65 22.23 3.20 -2.54
C ARG A 65 23.25 3.56 -1.45
N GLY A 66 22.79 3.81 -0.23
CA GLY A 66 23.67 4.20 0.89
C GLY A 66 24.29 5.60 0.73
N GLU A 67 23.83 6.39 -0.23
CA GLU A 67 24.39 7.70 -0.59
C GLU A 67 23.68 8.87 0.11
N ALA A 68 22.48 8.65 0.67
CA ALA A 68 21.71 9.68 1.34
C ALA A 68 22.20 9.91 2.78
N ASP A 69 22.38 11.17 3.17
CA ASP A 69 22.67 11.54 4.54
C ASP A 69 21.48 11.29 5.49
N VAL A 70 21.73 11.26 6.79
CA VAL A 70 20.70 10.97 7.80
C VAL A 70 19.50 11.93 7.70
N PRO A 71 19.67 13.26 7.53
CA PRO A 71 18.55 14.17 7.32
C PRO A 71 17.68 13.81 6.11
N THR A 72 18.29 13.48 4.97
CA THR A 72 17.56 13.08 3.76
C THR A 72 16.80 11.77 3.98
N GLN A 73 17.43 10.78 4.62
CA GLN A 73 16.79 9.51 4.95
C GLN A 73 15.56 9.70 5.84
N LEU A 74 15.66 10.57 6.86
CA LEU A 74 14.55 10.89 7.75
C LEU A 74 13.41 11.62 7.02
N SER A 75 13.74 12.53 6.10
CA SER A 75 12.74 13.23 5.28
C SER A 75 11.98 12.26 4.37
N LEU A 76 12.68 11.34 3.71
CA LEU A 76 12.08 10.30 2.88
C LEU A 76 11.21 9.34 3.70
N LEU A 77 11.67 8.96 4.89
CA LEU A 77 10.90 8.12 5.81
C LEU A 77 9.60 8.83 6.20
N GLN A 78 9.67 10.10 6.59
CA GLN A 78 8.50 10.89 6.94
C GLN A 78 7.51 10.98 5.79
N ALA A 79 7.98 11.28 4.56
CA ALA A 79 7.13 11.34 3.38
C ALA A 79 6.44 10.00 3.05
N ALA A 80 7.16 8.89 3.18
CA ALA A 80 6.59 7.56 2.97
C ALA A 80 5.55 7.19 4.04
N MET A 81 5.83 7.53 5.30
CA MET A 81 4.88 7.33 6.40
C MET A 81 3.63 8.22 6.28
N ASP A 82 3.77 9.46 5.81
CA ASP A 82 2.64 10.36 5.54
C ASP A 82 1.76 9.80 4.42
N ALA A 83 2.36 9.37 3.29
CA ALA A 83 1.63 8.78 2.17
C ALA A 83 0.87 7.49 2.57
N HIS A 84 1.52 6.63 3.35
CA HIS A 84 0.89 5.44 3.90
C HIS A 84 -0.31 5.81 4.78
N ARG A 85 -0.14 6.74 5.72
CA ARG A 85 -1.22 7.19 6.62
C ARG A 85 -2.41 7.75 5.85
N THR A 86 -2.18 8.56 4.83
CA THR A 86 -3.25 9.08 3.96
C THR A 86 -4.01 7.93 3.29
N THR A 87 -3.30 6.91 2.82
CA THR A 87 -3.92 5.72 2.22
C THR A 87 -4.74 4.93 3.25
N VAL A 88 -4.20 4.70 4.45
CA VAL A 88 -4.94 4.03 5.55
C VAL A 88 -6.23 4.78 5.87
N GLN A 89 -6.17 6.11 6.03
CA GLN A 89 -7.34 6.93 6.32
C GLN A 89 -8.39 6.85 5.21
N ALA A 90 -7.97 6.84 3.94
CA ALA A 90 -8.88 6.68 2.81
C ALA A 90 -9.55 5.30 2.84
N CYS A 91 -8.78 4.23 3.04
CA CYS A 91 -9.31 2.86 3.10
C CYS A 91 -10.26 2.65 4.29
N GLN A 92 -9.93 3.17 5.47
CA GLN A 92 -10.81 3.13 6.65
C GLN A 92 -12.14 3.87 6.42
N ALA A 93 -12.12 4.92 5.60
CA ALA A 93 -13.30 5.67 5.18
C ALA A 93 -14.03 5.04 3.96
N ALA A 94 -13.68 3.80 3.57
CA ALA A 94 -14.20 3.11 2.38
C ALA A 94 -14.01 3.89 1.07
N ARG A 95 -12.92 4.66 0.98
CA ARG A 95 -12.48 5.39 -0.21
C ARG A 95 -11.26 4.75 -0.88
N GLY A 96 -10.98 3.49 -0.56
CA GLY A 96 -10.00 2.69 -1.28
C GLY A 96 -10.51 2.34 -2.68
N HIS A 97 -9.59 1.93 -3.55
CA HIS A 97 -9.90 1.64 -4.96
C HIS A 97 -10.07 0.14 -5.23
N GLU A 98 -9.46 -0.73 -4.43
CA GLU A 98 -9.36 -2.16 -4.73
C GLU A 98 -10.72 -2.86 -4.73
N ARG A 99 -11.52 -2.71 -3.66
CA ARG A 99 -12.87 -3.29 -3.64
C ARG A 99 -13.81 -2.66 -4.66
N HIS A 100 -13.64 -1.37 -4.94
CA HIS A 100 -14.41 -0.70 -5.98
C HIS A 100 -14.11 -1.23 -7.38
N LEU A 101 -12.82 -1.37 -7.75
CA LEU A 101 -12.41 -1.97 -9.02
C LEU A 101 -12.87 -3.42 -9.15
N LEU A 102 -12.81 -4.20 -8.06
CA LEU A 102 -13.32 -5.56 -8.02
C LEU A 102 -14.84 -5.60 -8.29
N ALA A 103 -15.61 -4.71 -7.67
CA ALA A 103 -17.04 -4.61 -7.88
C ALA A 103 -17.38 -4.27 -9.34
N LEU A 104 -16.68 -3.31 -9.95
CA LEU A 104 -16.86 -2.96 -11.36
C LEU A 104 -16.58 -4.16 -12.30
N ARG A 105 -15.58 -4.98 -11.98
CA ARG A 105 -15.27 -6.19 -12.74
C ARG A 105 -16.41 -7.21 -12.66
N PHE A 106 -16.92 -7.50 -11.46
CA PHE A 106 -18.05 -8.42 -11.30
C PHE A 106 -19.33 -7.88 -11.94
N GLN A 107 -19.61 -6.59 -11.79
CA GLN A 107 -20.78 -5.96 -12.38
C GLN A 107 -20.79 -6.06 -13.91
N ALA A 108 -19.63 -5.96 -14.57
CA ALA A 108 -19.56 -6.18 -16.02
C ALA A 108 -20.01 -7.60 -16.40
N VAL A 109 -19.60 -8.61 -15.63
CA VAL A 109 -20.00 -10.01 -15.83
C VAL A 109 -21.50 -10.19 -15.59
N ASP A 110 -22.01 -9.69 -14.47
CA ASP A 110 -23.42 -9.82 -14.09
C ASP A 110 -24.37 -9.16 -15.11
N LEU A 111 -23.93 -8.04 -15.71
CA LEU A 111 -24.70 -7.33 -16.75
C LEU A 111 -24.51 -7.92 -18.16
N GLY A 112 -23.75 -9.00 -18.33
CA GLY A 112 -23.42 -9.57 -19.64
C GLY A 112 -22.65 -8.61 -20.55
N ARG A 113 -21.91 -7.65 -19.96
CA ARG A 113 -21.10 -6.67 -20.68
C ARG A 113 -19.68 -7.21 -20.88
N PRO A 114 -18.99 -6.79 -21.95
CA PRO A 114 -17.57 -7.09 -22.09
C PRO A 114 -16.82 -6.54 -20.87
N THR A 115 -15.92 -7.35 -20.32
CA THR A 115 -15.04 -6.91 -19.25
C THR A 115 -14.18 -5.74 -19.75
N PRO A 116 -14.15 -4.58 -19.05
CA PRO A 116 -13.31 -3.46 -19.43
C PRO A 116 -11.84 -3.87 -19.60
N SER A 117 -11.18 -3.33 -20.63
CA SER A 117 -9.79 -3.65 -20.97
C SER A 117 -8.81 -3.39 -19.83
N LEU A 118 -9.13 -2.46 -18.93
CA LEU A 118 -8.40 -2.22 -17.67
C LEU A 118 -8.12 -3.52 -16.90
N PHE A 119 -9.07 -4.45 -16.84
CA PHE A 119 -8.92 -5.68 -16.05
C PHE A 119 -8.08 -6.76 -16.74
N SER A 120 -7.71 -6.55 -18.00
CA SER A 120 -6.75 -7.37 -18.75
C SER A 120 -5.39 -6.68 -18.89
N ASP A 121 -5.25 -5.45 -18.38
CA ASP A 121 -4.02 -4.69 -18.43
C ASP A 121 -2.92 -5.32 -17.54
N GLY A 122 -1.69 -5.30 -18.03
CA GLY A 122 -0.54 -5.84 -17.30
C GLY A 122 -0.26 -5.11 -15.99
N GLY A 123 -0.55 -3.81 -15.92
CA GLY A 123 -0.46 -3.02 -14.70
C GLY A 123 -1.49 -3.43 -13.65
N TYR A 124 -2.74 -3.68 -14.06
CA TYR A 124 -3.77 -4.21 -13.15
C TYR A 124 -3.37 -5.59 -12.61
N ALA A 125 -2.85 -6.47 -13.48
CA ALA A 125 -2.33 -7.77 -13.08
C ALA A 125 -1.16 -7.65 -12.08
N ALA A 126 -0.21 -6.75 -12.34
CA ALA A 126 0.95 -6.52 -11.48
C ALA A 126 0.59 -5.98 -10.09
N VAL A 127 -0.37 -5.05 -10.01
CA VAL A 127 -0.88 -4.54 -8.72
C VAL A 127 -1.65 -5.64 -7.98
N GLY A 128 -2.44 -6.45 -8.69
CA GLY A 128 -3.19 -7.56 -8.12
C GLY A 128 -2.32 -8.70 -7.58
N SER A 129 -1.15 -8.96 -8.19
CA SER A 129 -0.22 -10.01 -7.77
C SER A 129 0.61 -9.61 -6.54
N SER A 130 -0.04 -9.63 -5.38
CA SER A 130 0.59 -9.23 -4.11
C SER A 130 1.57 -10.30 -3.63
N VAL A 131 2.87 -10.00 -3.65
CA VAL A 131 3.93 -10.94 -3.23
C VAL A 131 4.06 -10.94 -1.71
N ILE A 132 3.75 -9.82 -1.07
CA ILE A 132 3.65 -9.67 0.38
C ILE A 132 2.19 -9.44 0.74
N SER A 133 1.67 -10.19 1.70
CA SER A 133 0.29 -10.06 2.21
C SER A 133 0.31 -9.95 3.74
N THR A 134 -0.13 -8.81 4.27
CA THR A 134 -0.10 -8.46 5.70
C THR A 134 -1.48 -8.01 6.21
N SER A 135 -1.60 -7.83 7.52
CA SER A 135 -2.82 -7.35 8.22
C SER A 135 -2.49 -6.66 9.53
#